data_AF-A0A2E3A2R2-F1
#
_entry.id   AF-A0A2E3A2R2-F1
#
_cell.length_a   1.000
_cell.length_b   1.000
_cell.length_c   1.000
_cell.angle_alpha   90.00
_cell.angle_beta   90.00
_cell.angle_gamma   90.00
#
_symmetry.space_group_name_H-M   'P 1'
#
loop_
_entity.id
_entity.type
_entity.pdbx_description
1 polymer ?
#
loop_
_entity_poly.entity_id
_entity_poly.type
_entity_poly.pdbx_seq_one_letter_code
_entity_poly.pdbx_strand_id
1 'polypeptide(L)'
;DNEAVKRAFRLAFGRVPNNFEIDSALQLWKAASKEQTARNPIPRTYPTEILRTANEENTGQTFTFREKLFEYQDYEPDLQPHQVDARTRGLADLCLALLNANEFLYVY
;
A
#
# COMPACT_ATOMS: atom_id res chain seq x y z
N ASP A 1 5.91 21.07 -0.14
CA ASP A 1 4.97 20.16 0.56
C ASP A 1 3.51 20.58 0.41
N ASN A 2 3.15 21.86 0.55
CA ASN A 2 1.76 22.32 0.42
C ASN A 2 1.09 21.91 -0.91
N GLU A 3 1.78 22.00 -2.04
CA GLU A 3 1.22 21.59 -3.33
C GLU A 3 0.98 20.07 -3.42
N ALA A 4 1.81 19.26 -2.74
CA ALA A 4 1.59 17.82 -2.65
C ALA A 4 0.35 17.50 -1.80
N VAL A 5 0.18 18.21 -0.68
CA VAL A 5 -1.03 18.10 0.18
C VAL A 5 -2.28 18.52 -0.60
N LYS A 6 -2.26 19.67 -1.28
CA LYS A 6 -3.38 20.11 -2.12
C LYS A 6 -3.73 19.09 -3.20
N ARG A 7 -2.72 18.50 -3.84
CA ARG A 7 -2.92 17.44 -4.83
C ARG A 7 -3.53 16.19 -4.21
N ALA A 8 -3.07 15.75 -3.05
CA ALA A 8 -3.62 14.59 -2.35
C ALA A 8 -5.10 14.79 -1.99
N PHE A 9 -5.48 15.96 -1.46
CA PHE A 9 -6.88 16.30 -1.17
C PHE A 9 -7.75 16.37 -2.43
N ARG A 10 -7.24 16.93 -3.54
CA ARG A 10 -7.99 16.91 -4.81
C ARG A 10 -8.24 15.50 -5.33
N LEU A 11 -7.26 14.61 -5.19
CA LEU A 11 -7.38 13.22 -5.64
C LEU A 11 -8.29 12.40 -4.72
N ALA A 12 -8.26 12.64 -3.41
CA ALA A 12 -9.07 11.90 -2.45
C ALA A 12 -10.51 12.45 -2.36
N PHE A 13 -10.68 13.76 -2.23
CA PHE A 13 -11.98 14.40 -1.89
C PHE A 13 -12.55 15.28 -3.01
N GLY A 14 -11.88 15.43 -4.14
CA GLY A 14 -12.37 16.28 -5.24
C GLY A 14 -12.34 17.79 -4.95
N ARG A 15 -11.77 18.24 -3.83
CA ARG A 15 -11.70 19.66 -3.45
C ARG A 15 -10.30 20.10 -3.01
N VAL A 16 -10.14 21.41 -2.78
CA VAL A 16 -8.92 22.00 -2.23
C VAL A 16 -9.04 22.05 -0.70
N PRO A 17 -7.98 21.73 0.05
CA PRO A 17 -8.00 21.85 1.51
C PRO A 17 -7.98 23.33 1.92
N ASN A 18 -8.60 23.63 3.06
CA ASN A 18 -8.45 24.92 3.72
C ASN A 18 -7.09 25.01 4.46
N ASN A 19 -6.74 26.18 4.97
CA ASN A 19 -5.44 26.40 5.62
C ASN A 19 -5.21 25.49 6.84
N PHE A 20 -6.25 25.24 7.65
CA PHE A 20 -6.16 24.37 8.83
C PHE A 20 -5.89 22.91 8.44
N GLU A 21 -6.53 22.43 7.37
CA GLU A 21 -6.31 21.09 6.83
C GLU A 21 -4.91 20.94 6.23
N ILE A 22 -4.41 21.97 5.55
CA ILE A 22 -3.03 22.00 5.04
C ILE A 22 -2.04 21.86 6.20
N ASP A 23 -2.18 22.68 7.23
CA ASP A 23 -1.28 22.65 8.39
C ASP A 23 -1.34 21.30 9.11
N SER A 24 -2.53 20.76 9.33
CA SER A 24 -2.74 19.44 9.96
C SER A 24 -2.11 18.31 9.13
N ALA A 25 -2.30 18.34 7.81
CA ALA A 25 -1.73 17.33 6.91
C ALA A 25 -0.19 17.39 6.85
N LEU A 26 0.38 18.59 6.86
CA LEU A 26 1.84 18.77 6.91
C LEU A 26 2.43 18.27 8.24
N GLN A 27 1.74 18.56 9.35
CA GLN A 27 2.14 18.03 10.66
C GLN A 27 2.11 16.51 10.69
N LEU A 28 1.03 15.90 10.17
CA LEU A 28 0.91 14.45 10.05
C LEU A 28 2.02 13.86 9.18
N TRP A 29 2.24 14.41 7.99
CA TRP A 29 3.29 13.93 7.09
C TRP A 29 4.69 14.01 7.72
N LYS A 30 4.99 15.11 8.44
CA LYS A 30 6.25 15.25 9.16
C LYS A 30 6.40 14.20 10.27
N ALA A 31 5.34 13.95 11.05
CA ALA A 31 5.34 12.95 12.11
C ALA A 31 5.50 11.53 11.53
N ALA A 32 4.74 11.19 10.49
CA ALA A 32 4.82 9.91 9.79
C ALA A 32 6.20 9.68 9.19
N SER A 33 6.80 10.69 8.54
CA SER A 33 8.16 10.58 7.99
C SER A 33 9.21 10.28 9.06
N LYS A 34 9.07 10.89 10.26
CA LYS A 34 9.93 10.61 11.40
C LYS A 34 9.78 9.17 11.89
N GLU A 35 8.55 8.68 12.00
CA GLU A 35 8.28 7.29 12.37
C GLU A 35 8.84 6.30 11.33
N GLN A 36 8.61 6.58 10.05
CA GLN A 36 9.09 5.76 8.94
C GLN A 36 10.62 5.69 8.86
N THR A 37 11.33 6.71 9.37
CA THR A 37 12.80 6.70 9.47
C THR A 37 13.30 5.60 10.42
N ALA A 38 12.53 5.28 11.46
CA ALA A 38 12.85 4.20 12.39
C ALA A 38 12.51 2.80 11.84
N ARG A 39 11.81 2.73 10.70
CA ARG A 39 11.39 1.46 10.08
C ARG A 39 12.38 1.03 8.99
N ASN A 40 12.67 -0.26 8.95
CA ASN A 40 13.51 -0.90 7.94
C ASN A 40 12.70 -1.92 7.11
N PRO A 41 11.93 -1.47 6.11
CA PRO A 41 11.19 -2.37 5.24
C PRO A 41 12.14 -3.28 4.46
N ILE A 42 11.85 -4.58 4.45
CA ILE A 42 12.62 -5.58 3.71
C ILE A 42 11.96 -5.89 2.37
N PRO A 43 12.74 -6.24 1.33
CA PRO A 43 12.19 -6.74 0.08
C PRO A 43 11.34 -8.00 0.29
N ARG A 44 10.20 -8.05 -0.39
CA ARG A 44 9.37 -9.26 -0.44
C ARG A 44 9.68 -10.01 -1.72
N THR A 45 9.99 -11.30 -1.58
CA THR A 45 10.12 -12.23 -2.70
C THR A 45 8.86 -13.09 -2.77
N TYR A 46 8.34 -13.27 -3.97
CA TYR A 46 7.19 -14.13 -4.21
C TYR A 46 7.67 -15.48 -4.75
N PRO A 47 7.17 -16.60 -4.21
CA PRO A 47 7.54 -17.91 -4.75
C PRO A 47 6.90 -18.09 -6.13
N THR A 48 7.62 -18.76 -7.02
CA THR A 48 7.11 -19.19 -8.34
C THR A 48 6.53 -20.61 -8.29
N GLU A 49 6.70 -21.32 -7.17
CA GLU A 49 6.18 -22.66 -6.94
C GLU A 49 5.71 -22.81 -5.50
N ILE A 50 4.58 -23.50 -5.32
CA ILE A 50 4.07 -23.87 -4.00
C ILE A 50 3.66 -25.34 -3.97
N LEU A 51 3.59 -25.90 -2.77
CA LEU A 51 3.10 -27.24 -2.54
C LEU A 51 1.61 -27.16 -2.17
N ARG A 52 0.75 -27.80 -2.96
CA ARG A 52 -0.68 -27.90 -2.66
C ARG A 52 -1.07 -29.32 -2.33
N THR A 53 -2.07 -29.42 -1.46
CA THR A 53 -2.71 -30.66 -1.08
C THR A 53 -4.15 -30.63 -1.56
N ALA A 54 -4.60 -31.69 -2.24
CA ALA A 54 -5.95 -31.83 -2.76
C ALA A 54 -6.44 -33.27 -2.58
N ASN A 55 -7.75 -33.49 -2.69
CA ASN A 55 -8.32 -34.83 -2.69
C ASN A 55 -8.60 -35.24 -4.14
N GLU A 56 -8.22 -36.46 -4.50
CA GLU A 56 -8.50 -37.03 -5.81
C GLU A 56 -10.00 -37.37 -5.90
N GLU A 57 -10.62 -37.01 -7.03
CA GLU A 57 -12.06 -36.95 -7.19
C GLU A 57 -12.75 -38.33 -7.13
N ASN A 58 -12.10 -39.38 -7.64
CA ASN A 58 -12.71 -40.72 -7.72
C ASN A 58 -12.50 -41.56 -6.45
N THR A 59 -11.36 -41.38 -5.78
CA THR A 59 -10.92 -42.18 -4.63
C THR A 59 -11.11 -41.46 -3.30
N GLY A 60 -11.27 -40.14 -3.32
CA GLY A 60 -11.30 -39.29 -2.12
C GLY A 60 -9.96 -39.21 -1.39
N GLN A 61 -8.90 -39.83 -1.92
CA GLN A 61 -7.58 -39.85 -1.28
C GLN A 61 -6.88 -38.51 -1.42
N THR A 62 -6.20 -38.09 -0.36
CA THR A 62 -5.39 -36.89 -0.39
C THR A 62 -4.08 -37.13 -1.14
N PHE A 63 -3.74 -36.20 -2.05
CA PHE A 63 -2.46 -36.18 -2.74
C PHE A 63 -1.86 -34.77 -2.70
N THR A 64 -0.55 -34.71 -2.95
CA THR A 64 0.22 -33.48 -2.92
C THR A 64 0.88 -33.26 -4.27
N PHE A 65 0.83 -32.04 -4.79
CA PHE A 65 1.49 -31.67 -6.03
C PHE A 65 2.17 -30.30 -5.92
N ARG A 66 3.19 -30.10 -6.74
CA ARG A 66 3.88 -28.82 -6.89
C ARG A 66 3.14 -28.00 -7.94
N GLU A 67 2.49 -26.93 -7.51
CA GLU A 67 1.86 -25.97 -8.40
C GLU A 67 2.88 -24.93 -8.80
N LYS A 68 3.01 -24.70 -10.11
CA LYS A 68 3.73 -23.55 -10.64
C LYS A 68 2.80 -22.35 -10.66
N LEU A 69 3.25 -21.25 -10.08
CA LEU A 69 2.55 -19.98 -10.11
C LEU A 69 3.10 -19.17 -11.29
N PHE A 70 2.44 -19.27 -12.44
CA PHE A 70 2.90 -18.67 -13.69
C PHE A 70 2.97 -17.15 -13.59
N GLU A 71 2.00 -16.54 -12.91
CA GLU A 71 1.87 -15.10 -12.74
C GLU A 71 3.01 -14.48 -11.94
N TYR A 72 3.72 -15.25 -11.12
CA TYR A 72 4.85 -14.76 -10.32
C TYR A 72 6.21 -14.94 -11.00
N GLN A 73 6.29 -15.54 -12.19
CA GLN A 73 7.57 -15.75 -12.89
C GLN A 73 8.14 -14.45 -13.47
N ASP A 74 7.27 -13.61 -13.99
CA ASP A 74 7.56 -12.32 -14.63
C ASP A 74 6.81 -11.17 -13.96
N TYR A 75 6.42 -11.34 -12.70
CA TYR A 75 5.74 -10.30 -11.92
C TYR A 75 6.65 -9.10 -11.68
N GLU A 76 6.27 -7.96 -12.22
CA GLU A 76 6.86 -6.66 -11.92
C GLU A 76 5.97 -5.91 -10.91
N PRO A 77 6.39 -5.82 -9.63
CA PRO A 77 5.63 -5.07 -8.65
C PRO A 77 5.78 -3.56 -8.87
N ASP A 78 4.75 -2.80 -8.47
CA ASP A 78 4.87 -1.37 -8.26
C ASP A 78 5.98 -1.05 -7.24
N LEU A 79 6.34 0.23 -7.15
CA LEU A 79 7.34 0.73 -6.20
C LEU A 79 7.03 0.30 -4.75
N GLN A 80 7.92 -0.49 -4.18
CA GLN A 80 7.77 -1.11 -2.86
C GLN A 80 8.32 -0.21 -1.74
N PRO A 81 7.88 -0.38 -0.47
CA PRO A 81 8.33 0.44 0.66
C PRO A 81 9.84 0.47 0.88
N HIS A 82 10.56 -0.60 0.56
CA HIS A 82 12.02 -0.67 0.68
C HIS A 82 12.79 0.04 -0.45
N GLN A 83 12.09 0.48 -1.50
CA GLN A 83 12.66 1.16 -2.66
C GLN A 83 12.54 2.69 -2.55
N VAL A 84 11.93 3.20 -1.48
CA VAL A 84 11.66 4.62 -1.27
C VAL A 84 12.13 5.13 0.09
N ASP A 85 12.41 6.43 0.15
CA ASP A 85 12.81 7.08 1.38
C ASP A 85 11.66 7.17 2.41
N ALA A 86 12.02 7.45 3.67
CA ALA A 86 11.06 7.59 4.75
C ALA A 86 10.05 8.72 4.50
N ARG A 87 10.44 9.77 3.76
CA ARG A 87 9.55 10.89 3.42
C ARG A 87 8.44 10.45 2.47
N THR A 88 8.76 9.66 1.44
CA THR A 88 7.75 9.12 0.51
C THR A 88 6.83 8.15 1.23
N ARG A 89 7.35 7.30 2.13
CA ARG A 89 6.52 6.43 2.97
C ARG A 89 5.59 7.24 3.89
N GLY A 90 6.10 8.32 4.50
CA GLY A 90 5.27 9.21 5.32
C GLY A 90 4.18 9.92 4.51
N LEU A 91 4.40 10.20 3.22
CA LEU A 91 3.35 10.73 2.35
C LEU A 91 2.28 9.67 2.06
N ALA A 92 2.69 8.41 1.87
CA ALA A 92 1.76 7.30 1.71
C ALA A 92 0.87 7.13 2.95
N ASP A 93 1.41 7.32 4.16
CA ASP A 93 0.61 7.30 5.40
C ASP A 93 -0.41 8.44 5.46
N LEU A 94 -0.05 9.66 5.02
CA LEU A 94 -1.01 10.76 4.87
C LEU A 94 -2.12 10.40 3.86
N CYS A 95 -1.76 9.86 2.69
CA CYS A 95 -2.73 9.43 1.69
C CYS A 95 -3.67 8.35 2.25
N LEU A 96 -3.14 7.38 3.00
CA LEU A 96 -3.94 6.36 3.67
C LEU A 96 -4.95 6.99 4.64
N ALA A 97 -4.54 7.97 5.45
CA ALA A 97 -5.45 8.68 6.35
C ALA A 97 -6.57 9.40 5.59
N LEU A 98 -6.26 10.05 4.45
CA LEU A 98 -7.26 10.70 3.61
C LEU A 98 -8.24 9.68 3.01
N LEU A 99 -7.75 8.58 2.46
CA LEU A 99 -8.59 7.52 1.87
C LEU A 99 -9.46 6.79 2.90
N ASN A 100 -9.10 6.85 4.18
CA ASN A 100 -9.90 6.31 5.29
C ASN A 100 -10.80 7.35 5.96
N ALA A 101 -10.73 8.63 5.56
CA ALA A 101 -11.63 9.63 6.10
C ALA A 101 -13.05 9.39 5.58
N ASN A 102 -14.07 9.64 6.43
CA ASN A 102 -15.47 9.52 6.01
C ASN A 102 -15.77 10.32 4.75
N GLU A 103 -15.12 11.48 4.57
CA GLU A 103 -15.26 12.33 3.40
C GLU A 103 -14.89 11.63 2.08
N PHE A 104 -13.99 10.63 2.10
CA PHE A 104 -13.65 9.85 0.91
C PHE A 104 -14.83 9.03 0.37
N LEU A 105 -15.73 8.57 1.26
CA LEU A 105 -16.86 7.71 0.90
C LEU A 105 -18.02 8.48 0.25
N TYR A 106 -18.06 9.81 0.42
CA TYR A 106 -19.17 10.63 -0.09
C TYR A 106 -18.78 11.32 -1.39
N VAL A 107 -19.49 10.98 -2.46
CA VAL A 107 -19.55 11.81 -3.67
C VAL A 107 -20.74 12.74 -3.51
N TYR A 108 -20.47 14.04 -3.34
CA TYR A 108 -21.50 15.09 -3.28
C TYR A 108 -22.06 15.42 -4.66
#